data_AF-A0A369T0Z9-F1
#
_entry.id   AF-A0A369T0Z9-F1
#
_cell.length_a   1.000
_cell.length_b   1.000
_cell.length_c   1.000
_cell.angle_alpha   90.00
_cell.angle_beta   90.00
_cell.angle_gamma   90.00
#
_symmetry.space_group_name_H-M   'P 1'
#
loop_
_entity.id
_entity.type
_entity.pdbx_description
1 polymer ?
#
loop_
_entity_poly.entity_id
_entity_poly.type
_entity_poly.pdbx_seq_one_letter_code
_entity_poly.pdbx_strand_id
1 'polypeptide(L)'
;MFRRKKEEEKREETQPSFQPQPQPSVSITELISRYLDENKGEVSLAWFARQEKFPYIPPLVAVKEYVEARGGAVTDMEELRKTFMRILESKMASIGSSL
;
A
#
# COMPACT_ATOMS: atom_id res chain seq x y z
N MET A 1 -16.58 -42.98 -50.84
CA MET A 1 -16.86 -43.10 -49.39
C MET A 1 -15.86 -42.23 -48.63
N PHE A 2 -16.26 -41.60 -47.52
CA PHE A 2 -15.40 -40.74 -46.71
C PHE A 2 -14.48 -41.57 -45.78
N ARG A 3 -13.22 -41.13 -45.54
CA ARG A 3 -12.56 -41.11 -44.20
C ARG A 3 -11.17 -40.44 -44.21
N ARG A 4 -10.83 -39.85 -43.05
CA ARG A 4 -9.88 -38.76 -42.74
C ARG A 4 -8.41 -39.17 -42.45
N LYS A 5 -7.47 -38.24 -42.70
CA LYS A 5 -6.44 -37.60 -41.80
C LYS A 5 -6.44 -36.09 -42.16
N LYS A 6 -5.99 -35.08 -41.41
CA LYS A 6 -5.43 -34.88 -40.04
C LYS A 6 -4.07 -35.49 -39.68
N GLU A 7 -3.00 -34.80 -40.08
CA GLU A 7 -1.80 -34.45 -39.28
C GLU A 7 -1.10 -33.36 -40.11
N GLU A 8 -1.21 -32.06 -39.80
CA GLU A 8 -0.79 -31.33 -38.58
C GLU A 8 0.74 -31.21 -38.48
N GLU A 9 1.29 -30.30 -39.30
CA GLU A 9 2.68 -29.87 -39.23
C GLU A 9 2.74 -28.40 -38.77
N LYS A 10 3.66 -28.12 -37.83
CA LYS A 10 4.09 -26.78 -37.37
C LYS A 10 2.99 -25.72 -37.17
N ARG A 11 2.42 -25.73 -35.96
CA ARG A 11 2.29 -24.45 -35.23
C ARG A 11 3.52 -24.32 -34.34
N GLU A 12 4.22 -23.21 -34.49
CA GLU A 12 5.35 -22.88 -33.63
C GLU A 12 4.85 -22.76 -32.19
N GLU A 13 5.45 -23.53 -31.28
CA GLU A 13 5.33 -23.28 -29.84
C GLU A 13 6.00 -21.94 -29.55
N THR A 14 5.22 -20.86 -29.67
CA THR A 14 5.55 -19.60 -29.02
C THR A 14 5.52 -19.89 -27.53
N GLN A 15 6.71 -20.10 -26.98
CA GLN A 15 6.94 -20.27 -25.55
C GLN A 15 6.08 -19.26 -24.79
N PRO A 16 5.32 -19.66 -23.75
CA PRO A 16 4.81 -18.66 -22.83
C PRO A 16 6.04 -17.97 -22.24
N SER A 17 6.29 -16.74 -22.69
CA SER A 17 7.33 -15.91 -22.14
C SER A 17 6.98 -15.74 -20.67
N PHE A 18 7.72 -16.46 -19.80
CA PHE A 18 7.76 -16.21 -18.37
C PHE A 18 8.43 -14.86 -18.18
N GLN A 19 7.72 -13.79 -18.54
CA GLN A 19 7.96 -12.48 -17.96
C GLN A 19 7.86 -12.71 -16.44
N PRO A 20 8.92 -12.42 -15.67
CA PRO A 20 8.75 -12.28 -14.23
C PRO A 20 7.76 -11.14 -14.06
N GLN A 21 6.51 -11.49 -13.76
CA GLN A 21 5.48 -10.52 -13.45
C GLN A 21 6.05 -9.68 -12.31
N PRO A 22 6.22 -8.35 -12.48
CA PRO A 22 6.77 -7.53 -11.41
C PRO A 22 5.84 -7.73 -10.22
N GLN A 23 6.37 -8.33 -9.14
CA GLN A 23 5.61 -8.45 -7.90
C GLN A 23 5.12 -7.05 -7.56
N PRO A 24 3.83 -6.86 -7.22
CA PRO A 24 3.35 -5.54 -6.85
C PRO A 24 4.08 -5.13 -5.57
N SER A 25 5.14 -4.34 -5.73
CA SER A 25 5.87 -3.71 -4.64
C SER A 25 4.90 -2.76 -3.97
N VAL A 26 4.29 -3.23 -2.88
CA VAL A 26 3.21 -2.53 -2.19
C VAL A 26 3.72 -1.15 -1.82
N SER A 27 3.05 -0.12 -2.31
CA SER A 27 3.57 1.24 -2.16
C SER A 27 3.64 1.63 -0.69
N ILE A 28 4.64 2.43 -0.31
CA ILE A 28 4.78 2.94 1.07
C ILE A 28 3.48 3.64 1.49
N THR A 29 2.84 4.37 0.57
CA THR A 29 1.51 4.99 0.72
C THR A 29 0.43 3.99 1.11
N GLU A 30 0.32 2.84 0.42
CA GLU A 30 -0.65 1.79 0.77
C GLU A 30 -0.32 1.13 2.10
N LEU A 31 0.95 0.85 2.38
CA LEU A 31 1.38 0.26 3.65
C LEU A 31 1.03 1.19 4.81
N ILE A 32 1.28 2.49 4.68
CA ILE A 32 0.88 3.48 5.70
C ILE A 32 -0.65 3.59 5.82
N SER A 33 -1.41 3.55 4.71
CA SER A 33 -2.87 3.54 4.82
C SER A 33 -3.35 2.31 5.58
N ARG A 34 -2.85 1.12 5.26
CA ARG A 34 -3.17 -0.13 5.97
C ARG A 34 -2.78 -0.04 7.45
N TYR A 35 -1.62 0.54 7.78
CA TYR A 35 -1.22 0.79 9.17
C TYR A 35 -2.26 1.63 9.91
N LEU A 36 -2.73 2.74 9.31
CA LEU A 36 -3.74 3.61 9.91
C LEU A 36 -5.16 3.00 9.91
N ASP A 37 -5.45 2.08 9.00
CA ASP A 37 -6.72 1.33 8.97
C ASP A 37 -6.77 0.22 10.03
N GLU A 38 -5.62 -0.41 10.33
CA GLU A 38 -5.40 -1.34 11.44
C GLU A 38 -5.32 -0.58 12.79
N ASN A 39 -4.66 0.58 12.84
CA ASN A 39 -4.46 1.42 14.03
C ASN A 39 -5.37 2.66 14.02
N LYS A 40 -6.69 2.45 13.95
CA LYS A 40 -7.69 3.55 13.90
C LYS A 40 -7.57 4.56 15.04
N GLY A 41 -7.05 4.13 16.20
CA GLY A 41 -6.75 5.00 17.34
C GLY A 41 -5.84 6.17 17.00
N GLU A 42 -4.84 5.99 16.12
CA GLU A 42 -3.94 7.07 15.70
C GLU A 42 -4.68 8.20 14.96
N VAL A 43 -5.66 7.84 14.12
CA VAL A 43 -6.47 8.83 13.40
C VAL A 43 -7.35 9.63 14.36
N SER A 44 -7.97 8.94 15.34
CA SER A 44 -8.78 9.60 16.38
C SER A 44 -7.94 10.46 17.32
N LEU A 45 -6.76 9.99 17.72
CA LEU A 45 -5.81 10.73 18.57
C LEU A 45 -5.30 12.00 17.88
N ALA A 46 -4.92 11.90 16.61
CA ALA A 46 -4.49 13.05 15.82
C ALA A 46 -5.63 14.07 15.61
N TRP A 47 -6.85 13.59 15.37
CA TRP A 47 -8.04 14.45 15.24
C TRP A 47 -8.33 15.18 16.56
N PHE A 48 -8.31 14.47 17.69
CA PHE A 48 -8.56 15.05 19.01
C PHE A 48 -7.47 16.06 19.41
N ALA A 49 -6.20 15.70 19.23
CA ALA A 49 -5.07 16.60 19.49
C ALA A 49 -5.19 17.91 18.68
N ARG A 50 -5.68 17.85 17.44
CA ARG A 50 -5.96 19.04 16.62
C ARG A 50 -7.04 19.95 17.19
N GLN A 51 -8.10 19.39 17.81
CA GLN A 51 -9.15 20.19 18.48
C GLN A 51 -8.59 20.90 19.72
N GLU A 52 -7.88 20.15 20.56
CA GLU A 52 -7.29 20.65 21.82
C GLU A 52 -6.04 21.53 21.60
N LYS A 53 -5.64 21.77 20.34
CA LYS A 53 -4.40 22.47 19.93
C LYS A 53 -3.13 21.85 20.51
N PHE A 54 -3.18 20.55 20.81
CA PHE A 54 -2.05 19.78 21.33
C PHE A 54 -1.18 19.25 20.18
N PRO A 55 0.16 19.25 20.30
CA PRO A 55 1.02 18.69 19.26
C PRO A 55 0.89 17.16 19.18
N TYR A 56 0.34 16.65 18.08
CA TYR A 56 0.39 15.23 17.77
C TYR A 56 1.79 14.82 17.28
N ILE A 57 2.34 13.76 17.88
CA ILE A 57 3.66 13.21 17.54
C ILE A 57 3.43 11.87 16.82
N PRO A 58 3.76 11.74 15.52
CA PRO A 58 3.56 10.49 14.80
C PRO A 58 4.49 9.37 15.28
N PRO A 59 4.01 8.11 15.38
CA PRO A 59 4.81 6.95 15.79
C PRO A 59 5.70 6.43 14.64
N LEU A 60 6.56 7.29 14.08
CA LEU A 60 7.32 7.02 12.85
C LEU A 60 8.19 5.77 12.90
N VAL A 61 8.71 5.41 14.07
CA VAL A 61 9.50 4.17 14.26
C VAL A 61 8.63 2.93 14.04
N ALA A 62 7.46 2.86 14.70
CA ALA A 62 6.53 1.75 14.53
C ALA A 62 5.96 1.67 13.09
N VAL A 63 5.76 2.83 12.44
CA VAL A 63 5.37 2.89 11.02
C VAL A 63 6.49 2.34 10.12
N LYS A 64 7.76 2.71 10.37
CA LYS A 64 8.92 2.18 9.65
C LYS A 64 9.03 0.66 9.82
N GLU A 65 8.99 0.16 11.05
CA GLU A 65 9.06 -1.27 11.36
C GLU A 65 7.94 -2.05 10.66
N TYR A 66 6.72 -1.52 10.66
CA TYR A 66 5.58 -2.11 9.95
C TYR A 66 5.76 -2.13 8.42
N VAL A 67 6.28 -1.05 7.83
CA VAL A 67 6.56 -0.96 6.39
C VAL A 67 7.63 -1.97 5.98
N GLU A 68 8.73 -2.05 6.74
CA GLU A 68 9.83 -2.99 6.51
C GLU A 68 9.40 -4.44 6.71
N ALA A 69 8.61 -4.75 7.74
CA ALA A 69 8.06 -6.08 7.97
C ALA A 69 7.12 -6.56 6.85
N ARG A 70 6.57 -5.65 6.04
CA ARG A 70 5.72 -5.95 4.87
C ARG A 70 6.44 -5.81 3.52
N GLY A 71 7.77 -5.73 3.53
CA GLY A 71 8.60 -5.71 2.33
C GLY A 71 8.71 -4.34 1.64
N GLY A 72 8.24 -3.27 2.28
CA GLY A 72 8.57 -1.90 1.87
C GLY A 72 9.97 -1.50 2.35
N ALA A 73 10.61 -0.57 1.67
CA ALA A 73 11.91 -0.02 2.08
C ALA A 73 11.75 1.46 2.46
N VAL A 74 12.15 1.84 3.67
CA VAL A 74 12.15 3.24 4.12
C VAL A 74 13.59 3.77 4.07
N THR A 75 13.88 4.55 3.04
CA THR A 75 15.20 5.20 2.87
C THR A 75 15.31 6.52 3.60
N ASP A 76 14.22 7.28 3.73
CA ASP A 76 14.19 8.57 4.43
C ASP A 76 13.02 8.68 5.42
N MET A 77 13.33 9.16 6.62
CA MET A 77 12.35 9.33 7.71
C MET A 77 11.52 10.60 7.57
N GLU A 78 12.02 11.63 6.88
CA GLU A 78 11.24 12.85 6.66
C GLU A 78 10.18 12.66 5.58
N GLU A 79 10.51 11.93 4.50
CA GLU A 79 9.56 11.48 3.48
C GLU A 79 8.51 10.53 4.06
N LEU A 80 8.91 9.58 4.92
CA LEU A 80 7.97 8.74 5.67
C LEU A 80 7.00 9.61 6.50
N ARG A 81 7.52 10.60 7.23
CA ARG A 81 6.71 11.53 8.02
C ARG A 81 5.75 12.35 7.15
N LYS A 82 6.21 12.93 6.05
CA LYS A 82 5.38 13.71 5.12
C LYS A 82 4.25 12.85 4.55
N THR A 83 4.57 11.63 4.12
CA THR A 83 3.61 10.67 3.56
C THR A 83 2.59 10.23 4.62
N PHE A 84 3.05 9.92 5.84
CA PHE A 84 2.18 9.58 6.97
C PHE A 84 1.23 10.71 7.35
N MET A 85 1.74 11.93 7.54
CA MET A 85 0.90 13.11 7.83
C MET A 85 -0.16 13.32 6.74
N ARG A 86 0.21 13.25 5.46
CA ARG A 86 -0.71 13.44 4.33
C ARG A 86 -1.87 12.42 4.32
N ILE A 87 -1.59 11.15 4.58
CA ILE A 87 -2.61 10.09 4.63
C ILE A 87 -3.47 10.25 5.89
N LEU A 88 -2.85 10.56 7.03
CA LEU A 88 -3.53 10.83 8.29
C LEU A 88 -4.50 12.01 8.17
N GLU A 89 -4.09 13.13 7.57
CA GLU A 89 -4.93 14.29 7.31
C GLU A 89 -6.13 13.95 6.41
N SER A 90 -5.91 13.15 5.37
CA SER A 90 -6.99 12.66 4.50
C SER A 90 -8.02 11.82 5.29
N LYS A 91 -7.56 10.92 6.18
CA LYS A 91 -8.45 10.10 7.02
C LYS A 91 -9.15 10.94 8.11
N MET A 92 -8.47 11.91 8.72
CA MET A 92 -9.05 12.84 9.69
C MET A 92 -10.17 13.70 9.06
N ALA A 93 -10.01 14.12 7.80
CA ALA A 93 -11.04 14.88 7.09
C ALA A 93 -12.33 14.05 6.89
N SER A 94 -12.21 12.75 6.63
CA SER A 94 -13.36 11.83 6.54
C SER A 94 -14.10 11.69 7.88
N ILE A 95 -13.37 11.64 9.01
CA ILE A 95 -13.99 11.64 10.35
C ILE A 95 -14.74 12.95 10.60
N GLY A 96 -14.11 14.10 10.32
CA GLY A 96 -14.72 15.42 10.52
C GLY A 96 -15.92 15.73 9.62
N SER A 97 -16.15 14.94 8.56
CA SER A 97 -17.34 15.04 7.70
C SER A 97 -18.46 14.05 8.07
N SER A 98 -18.21 13.20 9.08
CA SER A 98 -19.14 12.14 9.54
C SER A 98 -19.72 12.43 10.94
N LEU A 99 -19.46 13.63 11.48
CA LEU A 99 -19.94 14.17 12.75
C LEU A 99 -20.85 15.38 12.50
#